data_AF-A0A847XT50-F1
#
_entry.id   AF-A0A847XT50-F1
#
_cell.length_a   1.000
_cell.length_b   1.000
_cell.length_c   1.000
_cell.angle_alpha   90.00
_cell.angle_beta   90.00
_cell.angle_gamma   90.00
#
_symmetry.space_group_name_H-M   'P 1'
#
loop_
_entity.id
_entity.type
_entity.pdbx_description
1 polymer ?
#
loop_
_entity_poly.entity_id
_entity_poly.type
_entity_poly.pdbx_seq_one_letter_code
_entity_poly.pdbx_strand_id
1 'polypeptide(L)'
;KVDLNILKLDSAFEQTIKIHNQPYVNLRIEELIKNLELFKGKLIIQTLFVRGIYNDYLIDNTTPEEIEAWLEAIKRIKPSEVMIYTISRDAPQESRLKKVPLQELQEIASRVKKLGIETQVSG
;
A
#
# COMPACT_ATOMS: atom_id res chain seq x y z
N LYS A 1 24.34 7.16 8.52
CA LYS A 1 23.11 7.17 7.69
C LYS A 1 21.96 6.95 8.66
N VAL A 2 20.93 7.79 8.67
CA VAL A 2 19.77 7.61 9.55
C VAL A 2 18.88 6.55 8.90
N ASP A 3 18.55 5.49 9.63
CA ASP A 3 17.62 4.47 9.16
C ASP A 3 16.19 5.02 9.29
N LEU A 4 15.50 5.18 8.16
CA LEU A 4 14.10 5.57 8.14
C LEU A 4 13.24 4.37 8.54
N ASN A 5 12.27 4.57 9.44
CA ASN A 5 11.32 3.53 9.85
C ASN A 5 10.21 3.33 8.80
N ILE A 6 10.59 2.75 7.66
CA ILE A 6 9.69 2.51 6.53
C ILE A 6 9.06 1.11 6.68
N LEU A 7 7.73 1.07 6.80
CA LEU A 7 6.94 -0.14 6.97
C LEU A 7 5.90 -0.25 5.85
N LYS A 8 5.54 -1.49 5.47
CA LYS A 8 4.61 -1.72 4.35
C LYS A 8 3.17 -1.88 4.79
N LEU A 9 2.26 -1.32 3.99
CA LEU A 9 0.82 -1.60 4.05
C LEU A 9 0.23 -1.45 2.64
N ASP A 10 0.16 -2.57 1.92
CA ASP A 10 -0.23 -2.60 0.49
C ASP A 10 -1.74 -2.80 0.28
N SER A 11 -2.47 -3.17 1.33
CA SER A 11 -3.93 -3.29 1.37
C SER A 11 -4.41 -3.38 2.81
N ALA A 12 -5.69 -3.10 3.05
CA ALA A 12 -6.38 -3.39 4.32
C ALA A 12 -7.18 -4.70 4.28
N PHE A 13 -7.01 -5.52 3.24
CA PHE A 13 -7.61 -6.85 3.11
C PHE A 13 -6.54 -7.95 3.19
N GLU A 14 -6.79 -8.95 4.03
CA GLU A 14 -5.85 -10.08 4.23
C GLU A 14 -5.58 -10.84 2.94
N GLN A 15 -6.61 -11.05 2.12
CA GLN A 15 -6.47 -11.81 0.87
C GLN A 15 -5.55 -11.09 -0.11
N THR A 16 -5.72 -9.78 -0.25
CA THR A 16 -4.88 -8.94 -1.09
C THR A 16 -3.45 -8.93 -0.56
N ILE A 17 -3.22 -8.78 0.74
CA ILE A 17 -1.86 -8.89 1.32
C ILE A 17 -1.25 -10.27 1.08
N LYS A 18 -2.01 -11.36 1.21
CA LYS A 18 -1.47 -12.72 0.98
C LYS A 18 -0.96 -12.89 -0.45
N ILE A 19 -1.72 -12.42 -1.43
CA ILE A 19 -1.35 -12.50 -2.85
C ILE A 19 -0.20 -11.51 -3.15
N HIS A 20 -0.31 -10.28 -2.64
CA HIS A 20 0.58 -9.18 -2.97
C HIS A 20 1.94 -9.27 -2.26
N ASN A 21 1.94 -9.52 -0.94
CA ASN A 21 3.13 -9.44 -0.09
C ASN A 21 3.77 -10.78 0.19
N GLN A 22 3.04 -11.88 -0.03
CA GLN A 22 3.49 -13.25 0.23
C GLN A 22 4.21 -13.38 1.59
N PRO A 23 3.57 -12.96 2.70
CA PRO A 23 4.22 -12.98 3.99
C PRO A 23 4.54 -14.42 4.39
N TYR A 24 5.72 -14.63 4.98
CA TYR A 24 6.15 -15.94 5.51
C TYR A 24 5.33 -16.40 6.71
N VAL A 25 4.52 -15.51 7.30
CA VAL A 25 3.69 -15.77 8.47
C VAL A 25 2.23 -15.50 8.16
N ASN A 26 1.33 -16.22 8.82
CA ASN A 26 -0.09 -15.87 8.80
C ASN A 26 -0.27 -14.48 9.40
N LEU A 27 -0.78 -13.57 8.59
CA LEU A 27 -1.00 -12.19 8.97
C LEU A 27 -2.49 -11.96 9.20
N ARG A 28 -2.82 -11.35 10.33
CA ARG A 28 -4.14 -10.77 10.60
C ARG A 28 -4.08 -9.28 10.38
N ILE A 29 -4.91 -8.75 9.48
CA ILE A 29 -4.76 -7.36 9.04
C ILE A 29 -5.01 -6.35 10.18
N GLU A 30 -6.00 -6.62 11.02
CA GLU A 30 -6.29 -5.75 12.16
C GLU A 30 -5.15 -5.75 13.20
N GLU A 31 -4.48 -6.89 13.39
CA GLU A 31 -3.30 -6.97 14.28
C GLU A 31 -2.11 -6.21 13.67
N LEU A 32 -1.89 -6.31 12.36
CA LEU A 32 -0.89 -5.51 11.66
C LEU A 32 -1.15 -4.01 11.85
N ILE A 33 -2.36 -3.54 11.60
CA ILE A 33 -2.73 -2.11 11.72
C ILE A 33 -2.51 -1.64 13.17
N LYS A 34 -2.96 -2.41 14.18
CA LYS A 34 -2.71 -2.10 15.59
C LYS A 34 -1.22 -2.00 15.91
N ASN A 35 -0.40 -2.89 15.38
CA ASN A 35 1.05 -2.84 15.59
C ASN A 35 1.67 -1.60 14.94
N LEU A 36 1.18 -1.19 13.76
CA LEU A 36 1.62 0.05 13.10
C LEU A 36 1.22 1.30 13.90
N GLU A 37 0.04 1.31 14.52
CA GLU A 37 -0.40 2.39 15.42
C GLU A 37 0.54 2.59 16.63
N LEU A 38 1.21 1.53 17.11
CA LEU A 38 2.13 1.60 18.26
C LEU A 38 3.36 2.50 18.01
N PHE A 39 3.69 2.77 16.75
CA PHE A 39 4.75 3.70 16.38
C PHE A 39 4.37 5.17 16.59
N LYS A 40 3.09 5.48 16.87
CA LYS A 40 2.61 6.83 17.22
C LYS A 40 3.06 7.90 16.21
N GLY A 41 2.90 7.59 14.92
CA GLY A 41 3.29 8.44 13.80
C GLY A 41 4.80 8.50 13.51
N LYS A 42 5.66 7.81 14.26
CA LYS A 42 7.11 7.73 14.01
C LYS A 42 7.46 6.63 13.01
N LEU A 43 6.75 6.60 11.90
CA LEU A 43 6.90 5.63 10.82
C LEU A 43 6.48 6.24 9.49
N ILE A 44 7.04 5.70 8.42
CA ILE A 44 6.65 5.97 7.05
C ILE A 44 5.92 4.73 6.54
N ILE A 45 4.73 4.90 5.96
CA ILE A 45 4.02 3.80 5.31
C ILE A 45 4.36 3.79 3.84
N GLN A 46 4.85 2.67 3.35
CA GLN A 46 5.12 2.44 1.93
C GLN A 46 4.04 1.51 1.35
N THR A 47 3.45 1.92 0.22
CA THR A 47 2.34 1.22 -0.45
C THR A 47 2.61 1.11 -1.94
N LEU A 48 2.74 -0.12 -2.42
CA LEU A 48 2.86 -0.47 -3.84
C LEU A 48 1.47 -0.72 -4.41
N PHE A 49 1.06 0.07 -5.40
CA PHE A 49 -0.19 -0.13 -6.13
C PHE A 49 0.03 -0.86 -7.45
N VAL A 50 -0.74 -1.93 -7.68
CA VAL A 50 -0.70 -2.77 -8.88
C VAL A 50 -2.09 -3.29 -9.21
N ARG A 51 -2.28 -3.65 -10.48
CA ARG A 51 -3.46 -4.41 -10.91
C ARG A 51 -3.09 -5.46 -11.95
N GLY A 52 -3.82 -6.55 -12.03
CA GLY A 52 -3.56 -7.61 -13.02
C GLY A 52 -3.77 -9.00 -12.45
N ILE A 53 -3.03 -9.97 -12.99
CA ILE A 53 -3.15 -11.37 -12.58
C ILE A 53 -1.80 -11.90 -12.14
N TYR A 54 -1.79 -12.54 -10.97
CA TYR A 54 -0.63 -13.19 -10.37
C TYR A 54 -1.03 -14.59 -9.89
N ASN A 55 -0.34 -15.64 -10.38
CA ASN A 55 -0.63 -17.04 -10.05
C ASN A 55 -2.13 -17.40 -10.20
N ASP A 56 -2.75 -17.00 -11.31
CA ASP A 56 -4.19 -17.16 -11.62
C ASP A 56 -5.17 -16.40 -10.72
N TYR A 57 -4.69 -15.62 -9.75
CA TYR A 57 -5.52 -14.72 -8.95
C TYR A 57 -5.55 -13.33 -9.56
N LEU A 58 -6.75 -12.77 -9.70
CA LEU A 58 -6.94 -11.35 -9.97
C LEU A 58 -6.53 -10.56 -8.74
N ILE A 59 -5.69 -9.56 -8.93
CA ILE A 59 -5.30 -8.59 -7.91
C ILE A 59 -5.45 -7.18 -8.46
N ASP A 60 -6.08 -6.32 -7.67
CA ASP A 60 -6.19 -4.90 -7.95
C ASP A 60 -6.37 -4.19 -6.61
N ASN A 61 -5.31 -3.57 -6.09
CA ASN A 61 -5.39 -2.79 -4.84
C ASN A 61 -5.73 -1.32 -5.09
N THR A 62 -6.32 -1.01 -6.24
CA THR A 62 -6.81 0.32 -6.62
C THR A 62 -8.32 0.38 -6.79
N THR A 63 -9.05 -0.69 -6.46
CA THR A 63 -10.51 -0.63 -6.44
C THR A 63 -10.98 0.38 -5.37
N PRO A 64 -12.18 0.98 -5.53
CA PRO A 64 -12.72 1.89 -4.53
C PRO A 64 -12.70 1.29 -3.12
N GLU A 65 -13.09 0.02 -2.96
CA GLU A 65 -13.13 -0.66 -1.67
C GLU A 65 -11.74 -0.82 -1.04
N GLU A 66 -10.74 -1.18 -1.85
CA GLU A 66 -9.33 -1.27 -1.43
C GLU A 66 -8.81 0.09 -0.96
N ILE A 67 -9.06 1.14 -1.73
CA ILE A 67 -8.61 2.50 -1.40
C ILE A 67 -9.32 3.04 -0.16
N GLU A 68 -10.64 2.86 0.00
CA GLU A 68 -11.36 3.31 1.20
C GLU A 68 -10.83 2.59 2.45
N ALA A 69 -10.72 1.26 2.41
CA ALA A 69 -10.26 0.50 3.56
C ALA A 69 -8.81 0.84 3.93
N TRP A 70 -7.94 1.00 2.93
CA TRP A 70 -6.56 1.44 3.14
C TRP A 70 -6.49 2.86 3.72
N LEU A 71 -7.29 3.82 3.22
CA LEU A 71 -7.32 5.18 3.76
C LEU A 71 -7.77 5.24 5.21
N GLU A 72 -8.77 4.44 5.61
CA GLU A 72 -9.17 4.36 7.01
C GLU A 72 -8.05 3.75 7.88
N ALA A 73 -7.28 2.78 7.37
CA ALA A 73 -6.08 2.28 8.06
C ALA A 73 -5.01 3.37 8.19
N ILE A 74 -4.70 4.12 7.12
CA ILE A 74 -3.74 5.24 7.15
C ILE A 74 -4.17 6.32 8.15
N LYS A 75 -5.46 6.66 8.18
CA LYS A 75 -6.05 7.63 9.12
C LYS A 75 -5.96 7.19 10.59
N ARG A 76 -6.02 5.88 10.85
CA ARG A 76 -5.80 5.31 12.19
C ARG A 76 -4.33 5.33 12.59
N ILE A 77 -3.44 4.88 11.69
CA ILE A 77 -2.00 4.78 11.92
C ILE A 77 -1.34 6.17 12.07
N LYS A 78 -1.83 7.16 11.30
CA LYS A 78 -1.29 8.53 11.22
C LYS A 78 0.22 8.56 11.07
N PRO A 79 0.78 7.93 10.02
CA PRO A 79 2.22 7.95 9.80
C PRO A 79 2.72 9.37 9.55
N SER A 80 4.02 9.61 9.74
CA SER A 80 4.62 10.90 9.40
C SER A 80 4.58 11.14 7.90
N GLU A 81 4.62 10.07 7.11
CA GLU A 81 4.65 10.12 5.66
C GLU A 81 4.05 8.85 5.04
N VAL A 82 3.47 8.97 3.85
CA VAL A 82 3.10 7.85 2.98
C VAL A 82 3.88 7.90 1.67
N MET A 83 4.53 6.80 1.30
CA MET A 83 5.21 6.61 0.01
C MET A 83 4.36 5.73 -0.90
N ILE A 84 3.78 6.35 -1.93
CA ILE A 84 2.94 5.70 -2.94
C ILE A 84 3.79 5.42 -4.18
N TYR A 85 3.76 4.19 -4.67
CA TYR A 85 4.50 3.83 -5.88
C TYR A 85 3.87 2.68 -6.64
N THR A 86 4.34 2.44 -7.85
CA THR A 86 3.97 1.31 -8.70
C THR A 86 5.22 0.55 -9.16
N ILE A 87 5.03 -0.63 -9.74
CA ILE A 87 6.11 -1.40 -10.37
C ILE A 87 6.74 -0.65 -11.55
N SER A 88 8.06 -0.76 -11.69
CA SER A 88 8.82 -0.24 -12.81
C SER A 88 8.79 -1.22 -13.99
N ARG A 89 8.24 -0.81 -15.14
CA ARG A 89 8.03 -1.62 -16.37
C ARG A 89 7.08 -2.81 -16.16
N ASP A 90 6.62 -3.39 -17.27
CA ASP A 90 5.80 -4.60 -17.25
C ASP A 90 6.57 -5.70 -16.51
N ALA A 91 5.91 -6.32 -15.53
CA ALA A 91 6.47 -7.42 -14.74
C ALA A 91 6.88 -8.59 -15.68
N PRO A 92 7.72 -9.55 -15.24
CA PRO A 92 8.10 -10.71 -16.07
C PRO A 92 6.87 -11.36 -16.72
N GLN A 93 7.00 -11.88 -17.94
CA GLN A 93 5.90 -12.46 -18.75
C GLN A 93 4.99 -13.43 -17.98
N GLU A 94 5.51 -14.07 -16.93
CA GLU A 94 4.80 -15.00 -16.03
C GLU A 94 3.71 -14.32 -15.18
N SER A 95 3.80 -13.02 -14.94
CA SER A 95 2.78 -12.24 -14.24
C SER A 95 2.18 -11.19 -15.17
N ARG A 96 0.86 -11.17 -15.29
CA ARG A 96 0.12 -10.13 -16.03
C ARG A 96 -0.15 -8.91 -15.15
N LEU A 97 0.78 -8.63 -14.23
CA LEU A 97 0.74 -7.45 -13.37
C LEU A 97 1.06 -6.21 -14.20
N LYS A 98 0.24 -5.19 -14.01
CA LYS A 98 0.30 -3.92 -14.70
C LYS A 98 0.58 -2.83 -13.71
N LYS A 99 1.42 -1.88 -14.14
CA LYS A 99 1.62 -0.65 -13.40
C LYS A 99 0.34 0.16 -13.34
N VAL A 100 0.11 0.80 -12.19
CA VAL A 100 -0.98 1.77 -12.04
C VAL A 100 -0.52 3.10 -12.65
N PRO A 101 -1.34 3.77 -13.47
CA PRO A 101 -0.98 5.06 -14.06
C PRO A 101 -0.63 6.09 -12.99
N LEU A 102 0.40 6.90 -13.27
CA LEU A 102 0.86 7.95 -12.35
C LEU A 102 -0.28 8.90 -11.95
N GLN A 103 -1.21 9.19 -12.86
CA GLN A 103 -2.39 10.02 -12.57
C GLN A 103 -3.25 9.43 -11.45
N GLU A 104 -3.53 8.13 -11.51
CA GLU A 104 -4.33 7.45 -10.47
C GLU A 104 -3.57 7.43 -9.13
N LEU A 105 -2.25 7.22 -9.14
CA LEU A 105 -1.43 7.34 -7.92
C LEU A 105 -1.50 8.74 -7.30
N GLN A 106 -1.51 9.80 -8.13
CA GLN A 106 -1.64 11.18 -7.66
C GLN A 106 -3.02 11.47 -7.08
N GLU A 107 -4.08 10.86 -7.64
CA GLU A 107 -5.44 10.95 -7.09
C GLU A 107 -5.52 10.31 -5.70
N ILE A 108 -4.95 9.11 -5.53
CA ILE A 108 -4.85 8.45 -4.21
C ILE A 108 -4.02 9.31 -3.24
N ALA A 109 -2.87 9.84 -3.68
CA ALA A 109 -2.01 10.69 -2.87
C ALA A 109 -2.71 11.97 -2.41
N SER A 110 -3.54 12.58 -3.27
CA SER A 110 -4.36 13.74 -2.91
C SER A 110 -5.30 13.43 -1.74
N ARG A 111 -5.85 12.22 -1.68
CA ARG A 111 -6.71 11.79 -0.57
C ARG A 111 -5.95 11.64 0.73
N VAL A 112 -4.73 11.09 0.70
CA VAL A 112 -3.86 11.03 1.88
C VAL A 112 -3.47 12.42 2.37
N LYS A 113 -3.09 13.32 1.45
CA LYS A 113 -2.77 14.72 1.77
C LYS A 113 -3.92 15.46 2.45
N LYS A 114 -5.17 15.18 2.07
CA LYS A 114 -6.38 15.73 2.74
C LYS A 114 -6.53 15.27 4.19
N LEU A 115 -5.89 14.17 4.58
CA LEU A 115 -5.81 13.74 5.99
C LEU A 115 -4.71 14.48 6.78
N GLY A 116 -3.95 15.37 6.14
CA GLY A 116 -2.85 16.12 6.76
C GLY A 116 -1.54 15.33 6.87
N ILE A 117 -1.37 14.29 6.05
CA ILE A 117 -0.19 13.41 6.06
C ILE A 117 0.69 13.72 4.85
N GLU A 118 2.01 13.80 5.05
CA GLU A 118 2.97 13.99 3.96
C GLU A 118 2.92 12.81 2.99
N THR A 119 3.03 13.05 1.69
CA THR A 119 2.91 11.97 0.70
C THR A 119 3.83 12.18 -0.49
N GLN A 120 4.64 11.16 -0.78
CA GLN A 120 5.49 11.05 -1.96
C GLN A 120 4.88 10.08 -2.97
N VAL A 121 5.07 10.36 -4.26
CA VAL A 121 4.58 9.51 -5.36
C VAL A 121 5.72 9.18 -6.31
N SER A 122 5.92 7.90 -6.62
CA SER A 122 6.90 7.42 -7.61
C SER A 122 6.22 6.51 -8.65
N GLY A 123 6.31 6.87 -9.92
CA GLY A 123 5.62 6.19 -11.04
C GLY A 123 6.52 5.36 -11.94
#